data_AF-A0A9D8XW35-F1
#
_entry.id   AF-A0A9D8XW35-F1
#
_cell.length_a   1.000
_cell.length_b   1.000
_cell.length_c   1.000
_cell.angle_alpha   90.00
_cell.angle_beta   90.00
_cell.angle_gamma   90.00
#
_symmetry.space_group_name_H-M   'P 1'
#
loop_
_entity.id
_entity.type
_entity.pdbx_description
1 polymer ?
#
loop_
_entity_poly.entity_id
_entity_poly.type
_entity_poly.pdbx_seq_one_letter_code
_entity_poly.pdbx_strand_id
1 'polypeptide(L)'
;YLSAHPLDEYYVFMKYACNVTLEQIAKSDLQENKDYTLACMVREVREMVSQKGDLWAIVTFEDYESSYEHRFFAKEYAQWGGFLKKGNFLAMKAKYAARNHWKPEAKSFNIQQVNLLSQEAPQAIGKLQISVPLQQIDENLVESLMQQIEMHPGNVQFRLLITDDSSRPRMSARLYSMKYKLNLTKELMEYFETIPEVGIKVN
;
A
#
# COMPACT_ATOMS: atom_id res chain seq x y z
N TYR A 1 18.32 -10.25 9.17
CA TYR A 1 18.21 -9.67 7.83
C TYR A 1 18.77 -8.25 7.89
N LEU A 2 20.03 -8.08 7.49
CA LEU A 2 20.69 -6.77 7.37
C LEU A 2 20.72 -6.39 5.88
N SER A 3 19.53 -6.21 5.30
CA SER A 3 19.33 -5.70 3.93
C SER A 3 17.82 -5.59 3.69
N ALA A 4 17.37 -4.47 3.13
CA ALA A 4 15.98 -4.10 2.85
C ALA A 4 15.03 -5.27 2.51
N HIS A 5 13.82 -5.23 3.04
CA HIS A 5 12.77 -6.19 2.68
C HIS A 5 12.38 -5.97 1.21
N PRO A 6 12.12 -7.01 0.40
CA PRO A 6 11.78 -6.84 -1.01
C PRO A 6 10.54 -5.95 -1.26
N LEU A 7 9.64 -5.85 -0.28
CA LEU A 7 8.48 -4.94 -0.33
C LEU A 7 8.79 -3.48 0.02
N ASP A 8 10.01 -3.13 0.45
CA ASP A 8 10.38 -1.75 0.82
C ASP A 8 10.20 -0.78 -0.36
N GLU A 9 10.36 -1.25 -1.60
CA GLU A 9 10.05 -0.48 -2.82
C GLU A 9 8.58 -0.02 -2.88
N TYR A 10 7.68 -0.82 -2.32
CA TYR A 10 6.23 -0.58 -2.32
C TYR A 10 5.70 -0.08 -0.98
N TYR A 11 6.58 0.31 -0.04
CA TYR A 11 6.22 0.74 1.31
C TYR A 11 5.10 1.78 1.32
N VAL A 12 5.20 2.80 0.46
CA VAL A 12 4.21 3.89 0.41
C VAL A 12 2.84 3.40 -0.04
N PHE A 13 2.78 2.50 -1.03
CA PHE A 13 1.52 1.88 -1.43
C PHE A 13 0.93 1.05 -0.28
N MET A 14 1.76 0.25 0.39
CA MET A 14 1.33 -0.57 1.52
C MET A 14 0.79 0.27 2.67
N LYS A 15 1.45 1.39 2.97
CA LYS A 15 1.08 2.25 4.10
C LYS A 15 -0.18 3.09 3.83
N TYR A 16 -0.32 3.64 2.62
CA TYR A 16 -1.35 4.62 2.33
C TYR A 16 -2.52 4.11 1.48
N ALA A 17 -2.34 3.01 0.74
CA ALA A 17 -3.38 2.45 -0.13
C ALA A 17 -3.96 1.13 0.39
N CYS A 18 -3.18 0.32 1.12
CA CYS A 18 -3.70 -0.91 1.73
C CYS A 18 -4.49 -0.60 3.01
N ASN A 19 -5.49 -1.43 3.29
CA ASN A 19 -6.38 -1.27 4.45
C ASN A 19 -6.54 -2.57 5.26
N VAL A 20 -5.72 -3.58 4.96
CA VAL A 20 -5.67 -4.87 5.66
C VAL A 20 -4.29 -5.51 5.53
N THR A 21 -3.85 -6.21 6.57
CA THR A 21 -2.62 -7.04 6.58
C THR A 21 -2.92 -8.52 6.35
N LEU A 22 -1.91 -9.31 5.97
CA LEU A 22 -2.08 -10.76 5.85
C LEU A 22 -2.41 -11.40 7.21
N GLU A 23 -1.91 -10.85 8.30
CA GLU A 23 -2.22 -11.31 9.66
C GLU A 23 -3.71 -11.16 9.99
N GLN A 24 -4.32 -10.01 9.67
CA GLN A 24 -5.75 -9.78 9.87
C GLN A 24 -6.60 -10.77 9.05
N ILE A 25 -6.18 -11.05 7.83
CA ILE A 25 -6.85 -12.02 6.96
C ILE A 25 -6.71 -13.44 7.54
N ALA A 26 -5.53 -13.83 7.99
CA ALA A 26 -5.28 -15.14 8.60
C ALA A 26 -6.12 -15.36 9.87
N LYS A 27 -6.29 -14.31 10.69
CA LYS A 27 -7.12 -14.33 11.90
C LYS A 27 -8.61 -14.17 11.63
N SER A 28 -9.02 -13.92 10.38
CA SER A 28 -10.40 -13.59 10.00
C SER A 28 -10.96 -12.38 10.77
N ASP A 29 -10.08 -11.46 11.18
CA ASP A 29 -10.45 -10.20 11.86
C ASP A 29 -10.87 -9.16 10.82
N LEU A 30 -11.99 -9.45 10.14
CA LEU A 30 -12.46 -8.71 8.99
C LEU A 30 -13.95 -8.37 9.15
N GLN A 31 -14.28 -7.12 8.84
CA GLN A 31 -15.65 -6.67 8.66
C GLN A 31 -16.23 -7.25 7.36
N GLU A 32 -17.44 -7.78 7.45
CA GLU A 32 -18.17 -8.31 6.32
C GLU A 32 -18.59 -7.20 5.35
N ASN A 33 -18.63 -7.53 4.06
CA ASN A 33 -19.02 -6.64 2.97
C ASN A 33 -18.15 -5.39 2.79
N LYS A 34 -17.04 -5.28 3.51
CA LYS A 34 -16.01 -4.26 3.31
C LYS A 34 -15.07 -4.66 2.17
N ASP A 35 -14.69 -3.66 1.37
CA ASP A 35 -13.68 -3.82 0.34
C ASP A 35 -12.28 -3.66 0.94
N TYR A 36 -11.43 -4.62 0.61
CA TYR A 36 -10.07 -4.74 1.12
C TYR A 36 -9.06 -4.58 0.00
N THR A 37 -8.05 -3.76 0.25
CA THR A 37 -6.87 -3.61 -0.60
C THR A 37 -5.67 -4.07 0.19
N LEU A 38 -4.89 -4.99 -0.39
CA LEU A 38 -3.66 -5.53 0.20
C LEU A 38 -2.56 -5.62 -0.83
N ALA A 39 -1.34 -5.76 -0.33
CA ALA A 39 -0.15 -5.99 -1.11
C ALA A 39 0.73 -7.05 -0.45
N CYS A 40 1.32 -7.92 -1.27
CA CYS A 40 2.14 -9.02 -0.79
C CYS A 40 3.11 -9.52 -1.87
N MET A 41 4.12 -10.28 -1.44
CA MET A 41 4.98 -11.07 -2.32
C MET A 41 4.48 -12.51 -2.42
N VAL A 42 4.53 -13.09 -3.61
CA VAL A 42 4.28 -14.53 -3.80
C VAL A 42 5.52 -15.31 -3.37
N ARG A 43 5.41 -16.07 -2.28
CA ARG A 43 6.50 -16.88 -1.73
C ARG A 43 6.57 -18.26 -2.35
N GLU A 44 5.43 -18.92 -2.52
CA GLU A 44 5.33 -20.28 -3.05
C GLU A 44 4.01 -20.47 -3.80
N VAL A 45 4.03 -21.33 -4.83
CA VAL A 45 2.88 -21.70 -5.66
C VAL A 45 2.88 -23.20 -5.81
N ARG A 46 1.83 -23.86 -5.32
CA ARG A 46 1.61 -25.30 -5.44
C ARG A 46 0.45 -25.55 -6.39
N GLU A 47 0.76 -25.80 -7.65
CA GLU A 47 -0.22 -26.14 -8.69
C GLU A 47 -0.61 -27.62 -8.65
N MET A 48 -1.90 -27.89 -8.82
CA MET A 48 -2.47 -29.24 -8.78
C MET A 48 -3.56 -29.39 -9.84
N VAL A 49 -3.80 -30.63 -10.26
CA VAL A 49 -4.85 -30.99 -11.20
C VAL A 49 -5.96 -31.72 -10.43
N SER A 50 -7.20 -31.27 -10.58
CA SER A 50 -8.36 -31.94 -9.99
C SER A 50 -8.67 -33.26 -10.71
N GLN A 51 -9.52 -34.11 -10.13
CA GLN A 51 -9.97 -35.34 -10.80
C GLN A 51 -10.68 -35.08 -12.14
N LYS A 52 -11.23 -33.88 -12.33
CA LYS A 52 -11.90 -33.46 -13.57
C LYS A 52 -10.94 -32.84 -14.60
N GLY A 53 -9.64 -32.74 -14.28
CA GLY A 53 -8.63 -32.14 -15.14
C GLY A 53 -8.42 -30.64 -14.92
N ASP A 54 -9.25 -29.98 -14.11
CA ASP A 54 -9.12 -28.54 -13.86
C ASP A 54 -7.88 -28.22 -12.99
N LEU A 55 -7.10 -27.22 -13.41
CA LEU A 55 -5.97 -26.68 -12.64
C LEU A 55 -6.45 -25.83 -11.48
N TRP A 56 -5.82 -25.96 -10.32
CA TRP A 56 -6.03 -25.12 -9.15
C TRP A 56 -4.71 -24.99 -8.39
N ALA A 57 -4.59 -23.98 -7.51
CA ALA A 57 -3.34 -23.76 -6.79
C ALA A 57 -3.55 -23.38 -5.33
N ILE A 58 -2.59 -23.72 -4.49
CA ILE A 58 -2.40 -23.10 -3.18
C ILE A 58 -1.21 -22.17 -3.30
N VAL A 59 -1.43 -20.89 -2.98
CA VAL A 59 -0.41 -19.86 -3.07
C VAL A 59 -0.13 -19.33 -1.67
N THR A 60 1.14 -19.26 -1.33
CA THR A 60 1.63 -18.72 -0.07
C THR A 60 2.10 -17.29 -0.34
N PHE A 61 1.45 -16.33 0.31
CA PHE A 61 1.80 -14.91 0.26
C PHE A 61 2.57 -14.51 1.50
N GLU A 62 3.39 -13.47 1.38
CA GLU A 62 4.20 -12.91 2.46
C GLU A 62 4.13 -11.38 2.43
N ASP A 63 3.96 -10.77 3.61
CA ASP A 63 4.10 -9.34 3.87
C ASP A 63 5.27 -9.11 4.86
N TYR A 64 5.36 -7.94 5.47
CA TYR A 64 6.47 -7.62 6.39
C TYR A 64 6.48 -8.47 7.68
N GLU A 65 5.31 -8.91 8.13
CA GLU A 65 5.13 -9.46 9.48
C GLU A 65 4.62 -10.89 9.46
N SER A 66 3.98 -11.31 8.37
CA SER A 66 3.19 -12.53 8.34
C SER A 66 3.13 -13.18 6.95
N SER A 67 2.66 -14.42 6.94
CA SER A 67 2.40 -15.19 5.72
C SER A 67 1.00 -15.76 5.75
N TYR A 68 0.36 -15.81 4.59
CA TYR A 68 -1.00 -16.30 4.42
C TYR A 68 -1.10 -17.23 3.22
N GLU A 69 -1.69 -18.41 3.43
CA GLU A 69 -1.98 -19.34 2.34
C GLU A 69 -3.41 -19.15 1.83
N HIS A 70 -3.53 -18.92 0.53
CA HIS A 70 -4.82 -18.84 -0.14
C HIS A 70 -4.96 -19.96 -1.18
N ARG A 71 -6.15 -20.56 -1.24
CA ARG A 71 -6.49 -21.55 -2.25
C ARG A 71 -7.25 -20.90 -3.38
N PHE A 72 -6.64 -20.88 -4.57
CA PHE A 72 -7.28 -20.49 -5.82
C PHE A 72 -7.92 -21.71 -6.46
N PHE A 73 -9.24 -21.72 -6.55
CA PHE A 73 -10.00 -22.79 -7.21
C PHE A 73 -9.96 -22.60 -8.72
N ALA A 74 -10.38 -23.60 -9.48
CA ALA A 74 -10.22 -23.64 -10.94
C ALA A 74 -10.58 -22.35 -11.68
N LYS A 75 -11.73 -21.74 -11.35
CA LYS A 75 -12.16 -20.48 -11.98
C LYS A 75 -11.26 -19.30 -11.61
N GLU A 76 -10.90 -19.18 -10.34
CA GLU A 76 -10.02 -18.10 -9.85
C GLU A 76 -8.60 -18.27 -10.39
N TYR A 77 -8.12 -19.52 -10.48
CA TYR A 77 -6.81 -19.84 -11.00
C TYR A 77 -6.70 -19.61 -12.50
N ALA A 78 -7.72 -19.97 -13.28
CA ALA A 78 -7.77 -19.65 -14.70
C ALA A 78 -7.75 -18.13 -14.94
N GLN A 79 -8.33 -17.34 -14.04
CA GLN A 79 -8.38 -15.89 -14.15
C GLN A 79 -7.08 -15.21 -13.69
N TRP A 80 -6.49 -15.65 -12.58
CA TRP A 80 -5.39 -14.95 -11.91
C TRP A 80 -4.04 -15.67 -11.97
N GLY A 81 -3.99 -16.93 -12.39
CA GLY A 81 -2.80 -17.78 -12.38
C GLY A 81 -1.58 -17.17 -13.07
N GLY A 82 -1.79 -16.37 -14.13
CA GLY A 82 -0.72 -15.65 -14.82
C GLY A 82 0.08 -14.68 -13.92
N PHE A 83 -0.54 -14.15 -12.86
CA PHE A 83 0.08 -13.26 -11.88
C PHE A 83 0.71 -14.01 -10.70
N LEU A 84 0.23 -15.23 -10.39
CA LEU A 84 0.62 -16.01 -9.22
C LEU A 84 1.94 -16.75 -9.46
N LYS A 85 3.02 -16.00 -9.68
CA LYS A 85 4.37 -16.54 -9.88
C LYS A 85 5.25 -16.18 -8.70
N LYS A 86 6.06 -17.13 -8.23
CA LYS A 86 7.02 -16.90 -7.15
C LYS A 86 7.90 -15.68 -7.45
N GLY A 87 8.03 -14.79 -6.46
CA GLY A 87 8.76 -13.53 -6.56
C GLY A 87 7.94 -12.35 -7.11
N ASN A 88 6.71 -12.57 -7.61
CA ASN A 88 5.87 -11.46 -8.00
C ASN A 88 5.37 -10.69 -6.78
N PHE A 89 5.33 -9.36 -6.91
CA PHE A 89 4.69 -8.46 -5.98
C PHE A 89 3.30 -8.10 -6.50
N LEU A 90 2.27 -8.39 -5.70
CA LEU A 90 0.88 -8.29 -6.11
C LEU A 90 0.14 -7.27 -5.25
N ALA A 91 -0.66 -6.42 -5.90
CA ALA A 91 -1.73 -5.66 -5.28
C ALA A 91 -3.04 -6.39 -5.55
N MET A 92 -3.80 -6.69 -4.50
CA MET A 92 -5.06 -7.40 -4.61
C MET A 92 -6.20 -6.56 -4.05
N LYS A 93 -7.37 -6.66 -4.67
CA LYS A 93 -8.64 -6.18 -4.10
C LYS A 93 -9.52 -7.37 -3.81
N ALA A 94 -10.14 -7.37 -2.64
CA ALA A 94 -10.89 -8.49 -2.14
C ALA A 94 -12.06 -8.03 -1.28
N LYS A 95 -12.99 -8.94 -1.02
CA LYS A 95 -14.14 -8.70 -0.15
C LYS A 95 -14.31 -9.86 0.81
N TYR A 96 -14.51 -9.55 2.08
CA TYR A 96 -14.86 -10.57 3.07
C TYR A 96 -16.38 -10.76 3.07
N ALA A 97 -16.84 -11.88 2.51
CA ALA A 97 -18.26 -12.19 2.37
C ALA A 97 -18.47 -13.69 2.26
N ALA A 98 -19.72 -14.13 2.45
CA ALA A 98 -20.13 -15.49 2.12
C ALA A 98 -19.72 -15.84 0.68
N ARG A 99 -19.04 -16.97 0.51
CA ARG A 99 -18.55 -17.38 -0.82
C ARG A 99 -19.68 -17.62 -1.81
N ASN A 100 -20.78 -18.21 -1.31
CA ASN A 100 -21.97 -18.55 -2.07
C ASN A 100 -23.22 -18.16 -1.28
N HIS A 101 -24.23 -17.64 -1.98
CA HIS A 101 -25.54 -17.26 -1.40
C HIS A 101 -26.25 -18.40 -0.66
N TRP A 102 -25.91 -19.66 -0.99
CA TRP A 102 -26.50 -20.86 -0.40
C TRP A 102 -25.96 -21.25 0.98
N LYS A 103 -24.81 -20.70 1.38
CA LYS A 103 -24.19 -20.92 2.71
C LYS A 103 -23.69 -19.58 3.26
N PRO A 104 -24.61 -18.71 3.72
CA PRO A 104 -24.27 -17.38 4.20
C PRO A 104 -23.31 -17.39 5.41
N GLU A 105 -23.32 -18.46 6.20
CA GLU A 105 -22.41 -18.68 7.33
C GLU A 105 -20.95 -18.98 6.90
N ALA A 106 -20.70 -19.44 5.67
CA ALA A 106 -19.37 -19.77 5.18
C ALA A 106 -18.69 -18.56 4.54
N LYS A 107 -18.21 -17.64 5.38
CA LYS A 107 -17.49 -16.42 4.96
C LYS A 107 -16.07 -16.77 4.52
N SER A 108 -15.62 -16.14 3.45
CA SER A 108 -14.25 -16.26 2.96
C SER A 108 -13.74 -14.93 2.42
N PHE A 109 -12.42 -14.82 2.38
CA PHE A 109 -11.74 -13.73 1.71
C PHE A 109 -11.78 -13.95 0.20
N ASN A 110 -12.62 -13.21 -0.51
CA ASN A 110 -12.86 -13.41 -1.94
C ASN A 110 -12.07 -12.39 -2.76
N ILE A 111 -11.09 -12.86 -3.52
CA ILE A 111 -10.26 -12.00 -4.37
C ILE A 111 -11.04 -11.58 -5.62
N GLN A 112 -11.15 -10.27 -5.83
CA GLN A 112 -11.88 -9.65 -6.93
C GLN A 112 -10.96 -9.13 -8.04
N GLN A 113 -9.73 -8.75 -7.68
CA GLN A 113 -8.74 -8.24 -8.63
C GLN A 113 -7.33 -8.59 -8.16
N VAL A 114 -6.45 -8.93 -9.11
CA VAL A 114 -5.02 -9.14 -8.90
C VAL A 114 -4.25 -8.35 -9.95
N ASN A 115 -3.40 -7.42 -9.51
CA ASN A 115 -2.52 -6.63 -10.36
C ASN A 115 -1.08 -6.73 -9.87
N LEU A 116 -0.10 -6.44 -10.73
CA LEU A 116 1.29 -6.28 -10.31
C LEU A 116 1.45 -4.96 -9.55
N LEU A 117 2.17 -4.99 -8.42
CA LEU A 117 2.46 -3.78 -7.64
C LEU A 117 3.21 -2.72 -8.46
N SER A 118 4.10 -3.14 -9.35
CA SER A 118 4.81 -2.24 -10.28
C SER A 118 3.90 -1.45 -11.21
N GLN A 119 2.66 -1.90 -11.41
CA GLN A 119 1.66 -1.22 -12.23
C GLN A 119 0.65 -0.44 -11.39
N GLU A 120 0.18 -1.01 -10.28
CA GLU A 120 -0.84 -0.38 -9.43
C GLU A 120 -0.25 0.73 -8.55
N ALA A 121 0.95 0.55 -8.00
CA ALA A 121 1.53 1.48 -7.04
C ALA A 121 1.76 2.89 -7.62
N PRO A 122 2.32 3.07 -8.83
CA PRO A 122 2.46 4.39 -9.43
C PRO A 122 1.13 5.11 -9.73
N GLN A 123 0.04 4.35 -9.92
CA GLN A 123 -1.28 4.93 -10.20
C GLN A 123 -2.00 5.37 -8.92
N ALA A 124 -1.78 4.66 -7.83
CA ALA A 124 -2.36 4.99 -6.53
C ALA A 124 -1.60 6.11 -5.79
N ILE A 125 -0.35 6.38 -6.17
CA ILE A 125 0.50 7.44 -5.59
C ILE A 125 0.50 8.63 -6.54
N GLY A 126 -0.46 9.55 -6.37
CA GLY A 126 -0.62 10.71 -7.23
C GLY A 126 0.13 11.94 -6.73
N LYS A 127 -0.11 12.36 -5.48
CA LYS A 127 0.42 13.63 -4.92
C LYS A 127 0.72 13.53 -3.43
N LEU A 128 1.84 14.12 -3.04
CA LEU A 128 2.20 14.32 -1.63
C LEU A 128 1.75 15.71 -1.15
N GLN A 129 1.13 15.78 0.01
CA GLN A 129 0.97 17.02 0.77
C GLN A 129 1.78 16.92 2.05
N ILE A 130 2.64 17.92 2.26
CA ILE A 130 3.40 18.12 3.48
C ILE A 130 2.77 19.32 4.19
N SER A 131 2.28 19.14 5.41
CA SER A 131 1.58 20.18 6.17
C SER A 131 2.47 20.62 7.32
N VAL A 132 2.71 21.92 7.48
CA VAL A 132 3.61 22.46 8.50
C VAL A 132 2.96 23.67 9.17
N PRO A 133 2.85 23.71 10.51
CA PRO A 133 2.41 24.89 11.24
C PRO A 133 3.41 26.04 11.05
N LEU A 134 2.92 27.25 10.82
CA LEU A 134 3.73 28.46 10.59
C LEU A 134 4.73 28.70 11.73
N GLN A 135 4.33 28.39 12.96
CA GLN A 135 5.14 28.58 14.17
C GLN A 135 6.35 27.64 14.25
N GLN A 136 6.34 26.56 13.47
CA GLN A 136 7.38 25.53 13.45
C GLN A 136 8.33 25.70 12.26
N ILE A 137 8.10 26.73 11.42
CA ILE A 137 8.96 27.01 10.28
C ILE A 137 10.14 27.85 10.75
N ASP A 138 11.31 27.23 10.80
CA ASP A 138 12.60 27.89 10.99
C ASP A 138 13.58 27.54 9.86
N GLU A 139 14.76 28.15 9.88
CA GLU A 139 15.80 27.94 8.86
C GLU A 139 16.28 26.48 8.82
N ASN A 140 16.43 25.85 10.00
CA ASN A 140 16.89 24.47 10.11
C ASN A 140 15.91 23.48 9.46
N LEU A 141 14.61 23.63 9.71
CA LEU A 141 13.57 22.80 9.13
C LEU A 141 13.54 22.96 7.60
N VAL A 142 13.63 24.20 7.11
CA VAL A 142 13.64 24.48 5.67
C VAL A 142 14.86 23.86 5.00
N GLU A 143 16.06 24.02 5.57
CA GLU A 143 17.28 23.42 5.03
C GLU A 143 17.21 21.88 5.03
N SER A 144 16.76 21.29 6.14
CA SER A 144 16.64 19.84 6.27
C SER A 144 15.63 19.27 5.26
N LEU A 145 14.46 19.90 5.11
CA LEU A 145 13.46 19.50 4.13
C LEU A 145 14.00 19.62 2.70
N MET A 146 14.69 20.72 2.38
CA MET A 146 15.28 20.93 1.06
C MET A 146 16.32 19.87 0.73
N GLN A 147 17.20 19.53 1.68
CA GLN A 147 18.19 18.46 1.49
C GLN A 147 17.50 17.13 1.19
N GLN A 148 16.47 16.75 1.96
CA GLN A 148 15.74 15.51 1.73
C GLN A 148 15.03 15.50 0.38
N ILE A 149 14.46 16.64 -0.03
CA ILE A 149 13.81 16.77 -1.34
C ILE A 149 14.81 16.58 -2.48
N GLU A 150 16.01 17.16 -2.37
CA GLU A 150 17.04 17.09 -3.41
C GLU A 150 17.71 15.71 -3.49
N MET A 151 17.79 14.97 -2.38
CA MET A 151 18.29 13.60 -2.35
C MET A 151 17.32 12.57 -2.96
N HIS A 152 16.03 12.91 -3.07
CA HIS A 152 14.98 11.98 -3.52
C HIS A 152 14.27 12.45 -4.80
N PRO A 153 14.98 12.71 -5.91
CA PRO A 153 14.35 13.14 -7.15
C PRO A 153 13.44 12.04 -7.71
N GLY A 154 12.25 12.42 -8.18
CA GLY A 154 11.31 11.46 -8.77
C GLY A 154 10.21 12.11 -9.59
N ASN A 155 9.04 11.48 -9.61
CA ASN A 155 7.92 11.87 -10.49
C ASN A 155 6.68 12.36 -9.73
N VAL A 156 6.63 12.19 -8.42
CA VAL A 156 5.47 12.59 -7.61
C VAL A 156 5.50 14.08 -7.35
N GLN A 157 4.43 14.77 -7.72
CA GLN A 157 4.26 16.18 -7.38
C GLN A 157 3.93 16.33 -5.89
N PHE A 158 4.46 17.38 -5.27
CA PHE A 158 4.12 17.70 -3.89
C PHE A 158 3.69 19.15 -3.71
N ARG A 159 2.95 19.38 -2.63
CA ARG A 159 2.57 20.71 -2.15
C ARG A 159 2.86 20.86 -0.66
N LEU A 160 3.25 22.06 -0.26
CA LEU A 160 3.33 22.47 1.13
C LEU A 160 2.00 23.12 1.53
N LEU A 161 1.45 22.72 2.66
CA LEU A 161 0.33 23.38 3.32
C LEU A 161 0.85 24.03 4.60
N ILE A 162 1.04 25.34 4.56
CA ILE A 162 1.42 26.11 5.75
C ILE A 162 0.13 26.48 6.47
N THR A 163 0.01 26.11 7.75
CA THR A 163 -1.16 26.42 8.58
C THR A 163 -0.81 27.43 9.66
N ASP A 164 -1.63 28.44 9.87
CA ASP A 164 -1.57 29.29 11.05
C ASP A 164 -2.80 28.99 11.92
N ASP A 165 -2.59 28.14 12.93
CA ASP A 165 -3.61 27.77 13.89
C ASP A 165 -3.75 28.79 15.04
N SER A 166 -2.80 29.73 15.16
CA SER A 166 -2.82 30.79 16.17
C SER A 166 -3.72 31.97 15.77
N SER A 167 -3.90 32.19 14.46
CA SER A 167 -4.78 33.23 13.95
C SER A 167 -6.27 32.89 14.11
N ARG A 168 -7.09 33.92 14.33
CA ARG A 168 -8.56 33.82 14.22
C ARG A 168 -9.06 34.82 13.17
N PRO A 169 -9.59 34.37 12.03
CA PRO A 169 -9.81 32.97 11.62
C PRO A 169 -8.49 32.22 11.36
N ARG A 170 -8.54 30.87 11.40
CA ARG A 170 -7.40 30.04 11.00
C ARG A 170 -7.04 30.31 9.56
N MET A 171 -5.75 30.48 9.28
CA MET A 171 -5.26 30.77 7.94
C MET A 171 -4.45 29.59 7.40
N SER A 172 -4.40 29.46 6.08
CA SER A 172 -3.51 28.51 5.45
C SER A 172 -3.07 28.99 4.07
N ALA A 173 -1.85 28.63 3.70
CA ALA A 173 -1.28 28.88 2.38
C ALA A 173 -0.87 27.55 1.74
N ARG A 174 -1.22 27.37 0.46
CA ARG A 174 -0.80 26.21 -0.32
C ARG A 174 0.29 26.63 -1.29
N LEU A 175 1.47 26.05 -1.14
CA LEU A 175 2.61 26.27 -2.02
C LEU A 175 2.80 25.01 -2.87
N TYR A 176 2.80 25.17 -4.19
CA TYR A 176 2.95 24.06 -5.12
C TYR A 176 4.38 24.01 -5.63
N SER A 177 5.03 22.86 -5.49
CA SER A 177 6.33 22.67 -6.12
C SER A 177 6.14 22.48 -7.63
N MET A 178 6.69 23.42 -8.40
CA MET A 178 6.76 23.32 -9.86
C MET A 178 8.09 22.73 -10.33
N LYS A 179 9.17 22.98 -9.57
CA LYS A 179 10.54 22.60 -9.93
C LYS A 179 10.89 21.19 -9.45
N TYR A 180 10.53 20.87 -8.21
CA TYR A 180 10.93 19.62 -7.57
C TYR A 180 9.79 18.60 -7.60
N LYS A 181 10.16 17.35 -7.86
CA LYS A 181 9.30 16.17 -7.78
C LYS A 181 10.04 15.10 -6.99
N LEU A 182 9.28 14.30 -6.26
CA LEU A 182 9.83 13.35 -5.29
C LEU A 182 9.65 11.91 -5.75
N ASN A 183 10.61 11.07 -5.38
CA ASN A 183 10.39 9.65 -5.27
C ASN A 183 10.02 9.35 -3.80
N LEU A 184 8.81 8.86 -3.56
CA LEU A 184 8.37 8.57 -2.19
C LEU A 184 8.95 7.22 -1.75
N THR A 185 10.18 7.24 -1.25
CA THR A 185 10.86 6.08 -0.68
C THR A 185 10.43 5.86 0.77
N LYS A 186 10.61 4.65 1.30
CA LYS A 186 10.42 4.36 2.71
C LYS A 186 11.21 5.32 3.61
N GLU A 187 12.49 5.52 3.30
CA GLU A 187 13.40 6.43 4.03
C GLU A 187 12.85 7.86 4.10
N LEU A 188 12.37 8.41 2.97
CA LEU A 188 11.82 9.76 2.95
C LEU A 188 10.52 9.86 3.78
N MET A 189 9.66 8.84 3.73
CA MET A 189 8.42 8.84 4.52
C MET A 189 8.69 8.68 6.01
N GLU A 190 9.65 7.82 6.39
CA GLU A 190 10.10 7.67 7.77
C GLU A 190 10.74 8.96 8.30
N TYR A 191 11.55 9.65 7.48
CA TYR A 191 12.08 10.97 7.83
C TYR A 191 10.97 11.96 8.18
N PHE A 192 9.91 12.06 7.36
CA PHE A 192 8.81 12.97 7.68
C PHE A 192 8.09 12.61 8.98
N GLU A 193 8.03 11.32 9.33
CA GLU A 193 7.45 10.85 10.60
C GLU A 193 8.32 11.16 11.82
N THR A 194 9.63 11.39 11.62
CA THR A 194 10.52 11.85 12.70
C THR A 194 10.30 13.31 13.10
N ILE A 195 9.51 14.07 12.32
CA ILE A 195 9.19 15.47 12.58
C ILE A 195 7.70 15.55 12.97
N PRO A 196 7.36 15.51 14.27
CA PRO A 196 5.97 15.43 14.74
C PRO A 196 5.06 16.56 14.25
N GLU A 197 5.67 17.72 13.97
CA GLU A 197 5.00 18.92 13.48
C GLU A 197 4.59 18.81 12.00
N VAL A 198 5.17 17.87 11.25
CA VAL A 198 4.94 17.69 9.82
C VAL A 198 3.82 16.67 9.58
N GLY A 199 2.71 17.14 9.04
CA GLY A 199 1.59 16.29 8.64
C GLY A 199 1.72 15.80 7.20
N ILE A 200 1.78 14.48 6.99
CA ILE A 200 1.85 13.87 5.66
C ILE A 200 0.50 13.34 5.19
N LYS A 201 0.18 13.64 3.93
CA LYS A 201 -0.96 13.04 3.23
C LYS A 201 -0.58 12.67 1.80
N VAL A 202 -0.75 11.39 1.47
CA VAL A 202 -0.61 10.85 0.11
C VAL A 202 -2.00 10.70 -0.50
N ASN A 203 -2.20 11.14 -1.74
CA ASN A 203 -3.42 10.91 -2.52
C ASN A 203 -3.10 10.29 -3.87
#